data_AF-A0A8B5WKH3-F1
#
_entry.id   AF-A0A8B5WKH3-F1
#
_cell.length_a   1.000
_cell.length_b   1.000
_cell.length_c   1.000
_cell.angle_alpha   90.00
_cell.angle_beta   90.00
_cell.angle_gamma   90.00
#
_symmetry.space_group_name_H-M   'P 1'
#
loop_
_entity.id
_entity.type
_entity.pdbx_description
1 polymer ?
#
loop_
_entity_poly.entity_id
_entity_poly.type
_entity_poly.pdbx_seq_one_letter_code
_entity_poly.pdbx_strand_id
1 'polypeptide(L)'
;RYGHYSVAGEFVYDRPFQWGSKRTGPDLARVGGRYSDDWHYLHMVDPRAVVPESNMPAYPWLAERLVNGETIERRMRALKRLGHPYSDEDIEAAREAVRGKTELDAVVAYLQGLGTQWTGQNAGGDS
;
A
#
# COMPACT_ATOMS: atom_id res chain seq x y z
N ARG A 1 -10.43 -14.66 -15.54
CA ARG A 1 -11.01 -13.51 -16.27
C ARG A 1 -11.69 -12.62 -15.23
N TYR A 2 -11.28 -11.36 -15.17
CA TYR A 2 -11.37 -10.44 -14.04
C TYR A 2 -12.74 -10.42 -13.33
N GLY A 3 -12.74 -10.74 -12.03
CA GLY A 3 -13.93 -10.69 -11.17
C GLY A 3 -14.36 -9.27 -10.82
N HIS A 4 -15.60 -9.14 -10.31
CA HIS A 4 -16.44 -7.97 -10.00
C HIS A 4 -15.79 -6.57 -9.87
N TYR A 5 -16.58 -5.58 -10.32
CA TYR A 5 -16.28 -4.15 -10.44
C TYR A 5 -15.88 -3.48 -9.12
N SER A 6 -14.89 -2.59 -9.20
CA SER A 6 -14.40 -1.74 -8.10
C SER A 6 -15.52 -0.83 -7.56
N VAL A 7 -15.69 -0.80 -6.23
CA VAL A 7 -16.71 0.03 -5.56
C VAL A 7 -16.05 1.27 -4.98
N ALA A 8 -16.75 2.41 -5.01
CA ALA A 8 -16.28 3.75 -4.63
C ALA A 8 -15.71 3.88 -3.19
N GLY A 9 -15.81 2.84 -2.35
CA GLY A 9 -15.22 2.77 -1.00
C GLY A 9 -13.72 2.52 -0.97
N GLU A 10 -13.13 1.89 -2.00
CA GLU A 10 -11.70 1.53 -2.03
C GLU A 10 -10.76 2.72 -2.34
N PHE A 11 -11.32 3.87 -2.72
CA PHE A 11 -10.57 5.07 -3.13
C PHE A 11 -10.89 6.32 -2.29
N VAL A 12 -11.71 6.20 -1.22
CA VAL A 12 -12.14 7.36 -0.40
C VAL A 12 -10.95 8.06 0.28
N TYR A 13 -9.84 7.33 0.45
CA TYR A 13 -8.69 7.76 1.23
C TYR A 13 -7.39 7.97 0.43
N ASP A 14 -7.39 7.65 -0.87
CA ASP A 14 -6.26 7.90 -1.76
C ASP A 14 -6.21 9.37 -2.17
N ARG A 15 -5.25 10.14 -1.64
CA ARG A 15 -5.03 11.54 -2.04
C ARG A 15 -3.55 11.85 -2.29
N PRO A 16 -3.13 12.08 -3.55
CA PRO A 16 -3.94 12.07 -4.77
C PRO A 16 -4.39 10.65 -5.17
N PHE A 17 -5.45 10.56 -5.97
CA PHE A 17 -5.96 9.30 -6.51
C PHE A 17 -4.86 8.56 -7.30
N GLN A 18 -4.72 7.25 -7.14
CA GLN A 18 -3.67 6.45 -7.78
C GLN A 18 -4.07 5.87 -9.15
N TRP A 19 -5.06 6.48 -9.82
CA TRP A 19 -5.46 6.05 -11.16
C TRP A 19 -4.35 6.36 -12.16
N GLY A 20 -3.65 5.32 -12.62
CA GLY A 20 -2.62 5.45 -13.65
C GLY A 20 -3.24 5.88 -14.99
N SER A 21 -2.69 6.92 -15.63
CA SER A 21 -3.09 7.34 -16.98
C SER A 21 -2.33 6.61 -18.11
N LYS A 22 -1.33 5.78 -17.76
CA LYS A 22 -0.53 5.01 -18.72
C LYS A 22 -0.12 3.66 -18.13
N ARG A 23 -0.11 2.61 -18.98
CA ARG A 23 0.23 1.23 -18.61
C ARG A 23 1.59 0.84 -19.21
N THR A 24 2.61 0.70 -18.35
CA THR A 24 3.93 0.16 -18.73
C THR A 24 4.19 -1.22 -18.10
N GLY A 25 3.39 -1.62 -17.09
CA GLY A 25 3.41 -2.94 -16.42
C GLY A 25 1.99 -3.47 -16.08
N PRO A 26 1.88 -4.68 -15.49
CA PRO A 26 0.59 -5.29 -15.13
C PRO A 26 -0.18 -4.48 -14.07
N ASP A 27 -1.50 -4.62 -14.04
CA ASP A 27 -2.40 -3.91 -13.12
C ASP A 27 -2.10 -4.24 -11.64
N LEU A 28 -1.92 -3.21 -10.82
CA LEU A 28 -1.54 -3.33 -9.40
C LEU A 28 -2.74 -3.47 -8.46
N ALA A 29 -3.97 -3.29 -8.94
CA ALA A 29 -5.17 -3.23 -8.11
C ALA A 29 -5.50 -4.53 -7.33
N ARG A 30 -4.84 -5.66 -7.64
CA ARG A 30 -5.06 -6.96 -6.98
C ARG A 30 -3.77 -7.75 -6.74
N VAL A 31 -2.72 -7.06 -6.30
CA VAL A 31 -1.43 -7.70 -6.01
C VAL A 31 -1.36 -8.24 -4.57
N GLY A 32 -2.22 -7.76 -3.66
CA GLY A 32 -2.30 -8.25 -2.29
C GLY A 32 -2.47 -9.77 -2.23
N GLY A 33 -1.49 -10.45 -1.63
CA GLY A 33 -1.46 -11.90 -1.45
C GLY A 33 -1.09 -12.73 -2.68
N ARG A 34 -0.77 -12.13 -3.83
CA ARG A 34 -0.35 -12.88 -5.04
C ARG A 34 1.12 -13.29 -5.01
N TYR A 35 1.96 -12.47 -4.39
CA TYR A 35 3.40 -12.72 -4.23
C TYR A 35 3.79 -12.56 -2.76
N SER A 36 4.84 -13.28 -2.32
CA SER A 36 5.36 -13.14 -0.97
C SER A 36 6.04 -11.79 -0.77
N ASP A 37 6.18 -11.37 0.50
CA ASP A 37 6.92 -10.16 0.85
C ASP A 37 8.36 -10.24 0.32
N ASP A 38 9.04 -11.37 0.47
CA ASP A 38 10.40 -11.60 -0.05
C ASP A 38 10.48 -11.41 -1.57
N TRP A 39 9.45 -11.85 -2.31
CA TRP A 39 9.39 -11.61 -3.75
C TRP A 39 9.26 -10.12 -4.04
N HIS A 40 8.44 -9.39 -3.27
CA HIS A 40 8.32 -7.94 -3.41
C HIS A 40 9.61 -7.20 -3.06
N TYR A 41 10.30 -7.57 -1.98
CA TYR A 41 11.60 -7.02 -1.62
C TYR A 41 12.60 -7.21 -2.77
N LEU A 42 12.74 -8.45 -3.26
CA LEU A 42 13.69 -8.76 -4.33
C LEU A 42 13.29 -8.09 -5.65
N HIS A 43 12.01 -8.06 -6.01
CA HIS A 43 11.52 -7.43 -7.23
C HIS A 43 11.73 -5.91 -7.22
N MET A 44 11.62 -5.24 -6.06
CA MET A 44 11.87 -3.80 -5.97
C MET A 44 13.37 -3.47 -6.03
N VAL A 45 14.22 -4.33 -5.47
CA VAL A 45 15.68 -4.14 -5.47
C VAL A 45 16.31 -4.49 -6.82
N ASP A 46 15.93 -5.64 -7.39
CA ASP A 46 16.37 -6.09 -8.71
C ASP A 46 15.23 -6.83 -9.44
N PRO A 47 14.39 -6.10 -10.20
CA PRO A 47 13.28 -6.68 -10.93
C PRO A 47 13.70 -7.80 -11.90
N ARG A 48 14.90 -7.69 -12.46
CA ARG A 48 15.45 -8.63 -13.45
C ARG A 48 15.97 -9.93 -12.82
N ALA A 49 16.18 -9.97 -11.51
CA ALA A 49 16.54 -11.19 -10.79
C ALA A 49 15.38 -12.20 -10.70
N VAL A 50 14.14 -11.71 -10.66
CA VAL A 50 12.93 -12.55 -10.55
C VAL A 50 12.08 -12.56 -11.82
N VAL A 51 12.19 -11.54 -12.65
CA VAL A 51 11.53 -11.43 -13.95
C VAL A 51 12.57 -10.92 -14.97
N PRO A 52 13.32 -11.82 -15.65
CA PRO A 52 14.44 -11.44 -16.51
C PRO A 52 14.12 -10.42 -17.60
N GLU A 53 12.90 -10.47 -18.13
CA GLU A 53 12.39 -9.57 -19.17
C GLU A 53 11.77 -8.26 -18.63
N SER A 54 11.86 -8.01 -17.32
CA SER A 54 11.25 -6.83 -16.70
C SER A 54 11.89 -5.52 -17.18
N ASN A 55 11.05 -4.58 -17.62
CA ASN A 55 11.43 -3.21 -17.93
C ASN A 55 11.35 -2.26 -16.72
N MET A 56 11.01 -2.79 -15.54
CA MET A 56 10.89 -1.99 -14.32
C MET A 56 12.28 -1.48 -13.88
N PRO A 57 12.41 -0.19 -13.54
CA PRO A 57 13.61 0.31 -12.89
C PRO A 57 13.85 -0.38 -11.54
N ALA A 58 15.11 -0.55 -11.16
CA ALA A 58 15.46 -0.99 -9.80
C ALA A 58 15.32 0.18 -8.82
N TYR A 59 14.84 -0.09 -7.61
CA TYR A 59 14.63 0.88 -6.52
C TYR A 59 15.40 0.49 -5.23
N PRO A 60 16.70 0.15 -5.29
CA PRO A 60 17.44 -0.36 -4.13
C PRO A 60 17.52 0.65 -2.96
N TRP A 61 17.52 1.96 -3.27
CA TRP A 61 17.58 3.01 -2.26
C TRP A 61 16.41 3.00 -1.27
N LEU A 62 15.28 2.37 -1.62
CA LEU A 62 14.14 2.23 -0.71
C LEU A 62 14.51 1.38 0.51
N ALA A 63 15.43 0.42 0.37
CA ALA A 63 15.92 -0.41 1.45
C ALA A 63 16.87 0.36 2.40
N GLU A 64 17.47 1.45 1.92
CA GLU A 64 18.44 2.25 2.69
C GLU A 64 17.80 3.44 3.41
N ARG A 65 16.66 3.91 2.91
CA ARG A 65 15.98 5.11 3.42
C ARG A 65 14.96 4.72 4.48
N LEU A 66 15.02 5.38 5.63
CA LEU A 66 14.05 5.20 6.71
C LEU A 66 12.79 6.05 6.47
N VAL A 67 11.65 5.53 6.90
CA VAL A 67 10.39 6.27 6.95
C VAL A 67 10.50 7.40 7.97
N ASN A 68 10.16 8.62 7.55
CA ASN A 68 10.12 9.78 8.42
C ASN A 68 8.78 9.84 9.18
N GLY A 69 8.78 9.38 10.44
CA GLY A 69 7.58 9.35 11.29
C GLY A 69 6.93 10.70 11.55
N GLU A 70 7.71 11.79 11.63
CA GLU A 70 7.15 13.15 11.76
C GLU A 70 6.32 13.54 10.54
N THR A 71 6.79 13.18 9.34
CA THR A 71 6.07 13.43 8.10
C THR A 71 4.81 12.59 7.99
N ILE A 72 4.83 11.35 8.49
CA ILE A 72 3.63 10.49 8.57
C ILE A 72 2.59 11.10 9.49
N GLU A 73 2.97 11.47 10.72
CA GLU A 73 2.06 12.10 11.68
C GLU A 73 1.43 13.38 11.12
N ARG A 74 2.23 14.26 10.52
CA ARG A 74 1.75 15.50 9.89
C ARG A 74 0.75 15.22 8.76
N ARG A 75 0.99 14.18 7.96
CA ARG A 75 0.07 13.74 6.90
C ARG A 75 -1.22 13.17 7.46
N MET A 76 -1.17 12.33 8.49
CA MET A 76 -2.37 11.78 9.14
C MET A 76 -3.23 12.89 9.76
N ARG A 77 -2.62 13.89 10.41
CA ARG A 77 -3.34 15.09 10.90
C ARG A 77 -4.01 15.85 9.75
N ALA A 78 -3.33 16.00 8.61
CA ALA A 78 -3.93 16.64 7.43
C ALA A 78 -5.10 15.82 6.86
N LEU A 79 -4.96 14.49 6.77
CA LEU A 79 -6.04 13.60 6.33
C LEU A 79 -7.23 13.62 7.29
N LYS A 80 -7.00 13.64 8.61
CA LYS A 80 -8.06 13.82 9.62
C LYS A 80 -8.82 15.12 9.40
N ARG A 81 -8.12 16.24 9.18
CA ARG A 81 -8.76 17.54 8.84
C ARG A 81 -9.57 17.49 7.54
N LEU A 82 -9.22 16.61 6.62
CA LEU A 82 -9.92 16.39 5.35
C LEU A 82 -11.07 15.36 5.46
N GLY A 83 -11.37 14.86 6.66
CA GLY A 83 -12.51 13.97 6.93
C GLY A 83 -12.14 12.47 7.01
N HIS A 84 -10.86 12.11 7.04
CA HIS A 84 -10.44 10.72 7.24
C HIS A 84 -10.67 10.29 8.69
N PRO A 85 -11.18 9.07 8.98
CA PRO A 85 -11.50 8.61 10.33
C PRO A 85 -10.28 8.20 11.17
N TYR A 86 -9.19 8.98 11.16
CA TYR A 86 -8.07 8.75 12.08
C TYR A 86 -8.42 9.25 13.49
N SER A 87 -8.22 8.41 14.50
CA SER A 87 -8.28 8.81 15.91
C SER A 87 -7.04 9.63 16.30
N ASP A 88 -7.08 10.32 17.44
CA ASP A 88 -5.87 11.01 17.92
C ASP A 88 -4.82 9.99 18.40
N GLU A 89 -5.29 8.87 18.94
CA GLU A 89 -4.49 7.72 19.33
C GLU A 89 -3.72 7.12 18.14
N ASP A 90 -4.36 6.95 16.98
CA ASP A 90 -3.70 6.48 15.75
C ASP A 90 -2.56 7.41 15.33
N ILE A 91 -2.79 8.73 15.43
CA ILE A 91 -1.82 9.75 15.04
C ILE A 91 -0.63 9.77 16.00
N GLU A 92 -0.89 9.65 17.30
CA GLU A 92 0.16 9.61 18.33
C GLU A 92 1.01 8.33 18.22
N ALA A 93 0.37 7.19 17.93
CA ALA A 93 1.05 5.91 17.72
C ALA A 93 1.83 5.84 16.39
N ALA A 94 1.50 6.67 15.40
CA ALA A 94 2.04 6.58 14.04
C ALA A 94 3.56 6.67 13.97
N ARG A 95 4.17 7.56 14.76
CA ARG A 95 5.63 7.70 14.83
C ARG A 95 6.31 6.41 15.29
N GLU A 96 5.70 5.74 16.25
CA GLU A 96 6.25 4.51 16.78
C GLU A 96 6.05 3.35 15.82
N ALA A 97 4.87 3.26 15.20
CA ALA A 97 4.55 2.21 14.24
C ALA A 97 5.54 2.13 13.06
N VAL A 98 6.13 3.27 12.66
CA VAL A 98 7.09 3.33 11.54
C VAL A 98 8.56 3.44 11.99
N ARG A 99 8.85 3.38 13.29
CA ARG A 99 10.22 3.54 13.79
C ARG A 99 11.12 2.43 13.23
N GLY A 100 12.22 2.82 12.61
CA GLY A 100 13.20 1.90 12.04
C GLY A 100 12.72 1.15 10.80
N LYS A 101 11.52 1.45 10.28
CA LYS A 101 11.02 0.90 9.01
C LYS A 101 11.67 1.62 7.84
N THR A 102 12.02 0.85 6.81
CA THR A 102 12.53 1.40 5.55
C THR A 102 11.37 1.86 4.66
N GLU A 103 11.66 2.73 3.69
CA GLU A 103 10.70 3.09 2.65
C GLU A 103 10.25 1.84 1.87
N LEU A 104 11.13 0.84 1.71
CA LEU A 104 10.80 -0.43 1.08
C LEU A 104 9.78 -1.22 1.91
N ASP A 105 9.96 -1.32 3.23
CA ASP A 105 8.99 -1.99 4.12
C ASP A 105 7.59 -1.36 3.96
N ALA A 106 7.53 -0.02 3.88
CA ALA A 106 6.28 0.71 3.71
C ALA A 106 5.64 0.43 2.34
N VAL A 107 6.42 0.36 1.28
CA VAL A 107 5.92 0.02 -0.06
C VAL A 107 5.41 -1.41 -0.11
N VAL A 108 6.14 -2.38 0.45
CA VAL A 108 5.69 -3.78 0.51
C VAL A 108 4.39 -3.90 1.31
N ALA A 109 4.30 -3.26 2.49
CA ALA A 109 3.09 -3.24 3.29
C ALA A 109 1.90 -2.65 2.51
N TYR A 110 2.12 -1.57 1.77
CA TYR A 110 1.10 -0.98 0.91
C TYR A 110 0.66 -1.93 -0.21
N LEU A 111 1.60 -2.55 -0.93
CA LEU A 111 1.31 -3.50 -2.02
C LEU A 111 0.52 -4.73 -1.51
N GLN A 112 0.82 -5.22 -0.32
CA GLN A 112 0.07 -6.30 0.32
C GLN A 112 -1.32 -5.86 0.80
N GLY A 113 -1.47 -4.59 1.15
CA GLY A 113 -2.76 -3.97 1.48
C GLY A 113 -3.69 -3.75 0.28
N LEU A 114 -3.16 -3.80 -0.95
CA LEU A 114 -3.95 -3.60 -2.17
C LEU A 114 -4.86 -4.80 -2.46
N GLY A 115 -6.17 -4.59 -2.33
CA GLY A 115 -7.19 -5.60 -2.64
C GLY A 115 -7.50 -6.60 -1.51
N THR A 116 -6.89 -6.44 -0.33
CA THR A 116 -7.17 -7.25 0.88
C THR A 116 -8.24 -6.64 1.79
N GLN A 117 -8.73 -5.44 1.47
CA GLN A 117 -9.73 -4.70 2.25
C GLN A 117 -11.17 -5.21 2.05
N TRP A 118 -11.38 -6.25 1.24
CA TRP A 118 -12.64 -7.00 1.17
C TRP A 118 -12.49 -8.39 1.77
N THR A 119 -12.71 -8.50 3.07
CA THR A 119 -13.22 -9.71 3.71
C THR A 119 -14.68 -9.43 4.06
N GLY A 120 -15.61 -10.00 3.29
CA GLY A 120 -17.04 -9.70 3.34
C GLY A 120 -17.60 -9.47 4.75
N GLN A 121 -18.33 -8.37 4.92
CA GLN A 121 -19.18 -8.19 6.09
C GLN A 121 -20.15 -9.38 6.19
N ASN A 122 -20.14 -9.98 7.38
CA ASN A 122 -21.28 -10.61 8.03
C ASN A 122 -22.62 -10.10 7.47
N ALA A 123 -23.30 -10.94 6.70
CA ALA A 123 -24.69 -10.74 6.35
C ALA A 123 -25.53 -11.82 7.04
N GLY A 124 -26.06 -11.46 8.23
CA GLY A 124 -27.23 -12.04 8.91
C GLY A 124 -27.10 -13.50 9.38
N GLY A 125 -27.39 -13.87 10.63
CA GLY A 125 -28.41 -13.34 11.54
C GLY A 125 -29.26 -14.53 12.00
N ASP A 126 -29.38 -14.68 13.31
CA ASP A 126 -30.31 -15.54 14.07
C ASP A 126 -31.11 -16.64 13.33
N SER A 127 -30.81 -17.90 13.64
CA SER A 127 -31.71 -18.82 14.38
C SER A 127 -30.98 -20.11 14.76
#